data_AF-A0AAD5MD60-F1
#
_entry.id   AF-A0AAD5MD60-F1
#
_cell.length_a   1.000
_cell.length_b   1.000
_cell.length_c   1.000
_cell.angle_alpha   90.00
_cell.angle_beta   90.00
_cell.angle_gamma   90.00
#
_symmetry.space_group_name_H-M   'P 1'
#
loop_
_entity.id
_entity.type
_entity.pdbx_description
1 polymer ?
#
loop_
_entity_poly.entity_id
_entity_poly.type
_entity_poly.pdbx_seq_one_letter_code
_entity_poly.pdbx_strand_id
1 'polypeptide(L)'
;MVTMKSPGQPLFRAGPIAYLPLAKDLSSLVWCTPPKEAERLLALTKDQFVDELNHCMYTEEDQIDSVNKTLFAFSKLPFIAKKLGPTPQPPHVISLQGDTRAAFPLGFAHSHTYVGLRCALIGDAAHRTHPLGGQGVNLGWNDVAILNRVLTRAVSDGADLGALTY
;
A
#
# COMPACT_ATOMS: atom_id res chain seq x y z
N MET A 1 0.16 -13.68 -1.18
CA MET A 1 -1.24 -13.79 -0.69
C MET A 1 -1.24 -14.67 0.55
N VAL A 2 -2.00 -14.28 1.56
CA VAL A 2 -1.95 -14.81 2.93
C VAL A 2 -3.35 -15.17 3.41
N THR A 3 -3.51 -16.35 4.01
CA THR A 3 -4.77 -16.81 4.60
C THR A 3 -4.84 -16.34 6.06
N MET A 4 -5.91 -15.66 6.46
CA MET A 4 -6.06 -15.04 7.80
C MET A 4 -7.40 -15.42 8.45
N LYS A 5 -7.47 -15.44 9.78
CA LYS A 5 -8.70 -15.76 10.52
C LYS A 5 -9.45 -14.48 10.99
N SER A 6 -10.53 -14.10 10.28
CA SER A 6 -11.59 -13.12 10.68
C SER A 6 -11.20 -11.62 10.81
N PRO A 7 -12.13 -10.65 10.62
CA PRO A 7 -11.77 -9.33 10.10
C PRO A 7 -11.79 -8.20 11.14
N GLY A 8 -10.87 -7.27 10.94
CA GLY A 8 -10.88 -5.92 11.49
C GLY A 8 -9.55 -5.29 11.13
N GLN A 9 -9.55 -4.17 10.40
CA GLN A 9 -8.33 -3.51 9.94
C GLN A 9 -7.67 -2.71 11.08
N PRO A 10 -6.40 -2.99 11.40
CA PRO A 10 -5.47 -1.92 11.73
C PRO A 10 -4.29 -1.88 10.74
N LEU A 11 -3.86 -0.67 10.42
CA LEU A 11 -2.59 -0.38 9.76
C LEU A 11 -1.49 -0.42 10.84
N PHE A 12 -0.60 -1.41 10.82
CA PHE A 12 0.52 -1.52 11.78
C PHE A 12 1.82 -1.03 11.15
N ARG A 13 2.73 -0.45 11.95
CA ARG A 13 3.90 0.31 11.47
C ARG A 13 5.26 -0.22 11.99
N ALA A 14 5.43 -1.53 12.11
CA ALA A 14 6.72 -2.20 12.34
C ALA A 14 7.62 -2.23 11.06
N GLY A 15 7.75 -1.08 10.41
CA GLY A 15 7.62 -0.98 8.94
C GLY A 15 6.15 -1.18 8.55
N PRO A 16 5.56 -0.37 7.65
CA PRO A 16 4.12 -0.47 7.40
C PRO A 16 3.76 -1.83 6.80
N ILE A 17 3.25 -2.74 7.63
CA ILE A 17 2.60 -3.96 7.17
C ILE A 17 1.15 -3.60 6.91
N ALA A 18 0.80 -3.58 5.63
CA ALA A 18 -0.57 -3.37 5.18
C ALA A 18 -1.11 -4.68 4.64
N TYR A 19 -2.33 -5.04 5.04
CA TYR A 19 -3.04 -6.15 4.42
C TYR A 19 -4.38 -5.68 3.86
N LEU A 20 -4.73 -6.24 2.71
CA LEU A 20 -5.95 -5.94 1.98
C LEU A 20 -6.80 -7.21 1.96
N PRO A 21 -7.96 -7.24 2.64
CA PRO A 21 -8.85 -8.39 2.60
C PRO A 21 -9.39 -8.58 1.18
N LEU A 22 -9.23 -9.79 0.65
CA LEU A 22 -9.74 -10.21 -0.66
C LEU A 22 -10.98 -11.10 -0.53
N ALA A 23 -11.00 -11.95 0.51
CA ALA A 23 -12.13 -12.80 0.87
C ALA A 23 -12.22 -12.94 2.40
N LYS A 24 -13.16 -13.76 2.89
CA LYS A 24 -13.40 -13.97 4.33
C LYS A 24 -12.14 -14.40 5.09
N ASP A 25 -11.31 -15.21 4.45
CA ASP A 25 -10.12 -15.84 5.00
C ASP A 25 -8.86 -15.55 4.19
N LEU A 26 -8.92 -14.65 3.21
CA LEU A 26 -7.82 -14.38 2.29
C LEU A 26 -7.51 -12.89 2.24
N SER A 27 -6.25 -12.56 2.42
CA SER A 27 -5.73 -11.19 2.35
C SER A 27 -4.50 -11.13 1.44
N SER A 28 -4.37 -10.04 0.70
CA SER A 28 -3.06 -9.63 0.17
C SER A 28 -2.29 -8.90 1.27
N LEU A 29 -0.96 -8.99 1.28
CA LEU A 29 -0.12 -8.33 2.28
C LEU A 29 1.06 -7.64 1.59
N VAL A 30 1.37 -6.45 2.07
CA VAL A 30 2.52 -5.65 1.69
C VAL A 30 3.33 -5.40 2.95
N TRP A 31 4.58 -5.83 2.94
CA TRP A 31 5.53 -5.62 4.04
C TRP A 31 6.69 -4.78 3.53
N CYS A 32 6.82 -3.56 4.05
CA CYS A 32 7.91 -2.67 3.71
C CYS A 32 9.11 -2.92 4.63
N THR A 33 10.23 -3.39 4.06
CA THR A 33 11.49 -3.62 4.77
C THR A 33 12.70 -3.15 3.94
N PRO A 34 13.89 -3.00 4.54
CA PRO A 34 15.12 -2.75 3.78
C PRO A 34 15.43 -3.88 2.78
N PRO A 35 16.13 -3.60 1.66
CA PRO A 35 16.37 -4.61 0.60
C PRO A 35 17.01 -5.91 1.10
N LYS A 36 18.03 -5.83 1.96
CA LYS A 36 18.67 -7.02 2.57
C LYS A 36 17.70 -7.86 3.38
N GLU A 37 16.75 -7.20 4.05
CA GLU A 37 15.75 -7.88 4.87
C GLU A 37 14.66 -8.53 4.01
N ALA A 38 14.26 -7.89 2.92
CA ALA A 38 13.37 -8.50 1.93
C ALA A 38 13.99 -9.77 1.32
N GLU A 39 15.28 -9.75 0.98
CA GLU A 39 16.01 -10.94 0.49
C GLU A 39 16.03 -12.06 1.54
N ARG A 40 16.29 -11.72 2.81
CA ARG A 40 16.25 -12.69 3.93
C ARG A 40 14.86 -13.32 4.07
N LEU A 41 13.81 -12.51 4.09
CA LEU A 41 12.42 -12.96 4.23
C LEU A 41 11.98 -13.86 3.06
N LEU A 42 12.44 -13.57 1.84
CA LEU A 42 12.18 -14.41 0.66
C LEU A 42 12.92 -15.76 0.71
N ALA A 43 14.10 -15.82 1.33
CA ALA A 43 14.86 -17.05 1.50
C ALA A 43 14.29 -18.00 2.55
N LEU A 44 13.38 -17.53 3.41
CA LEU A 44 12.73 -18.37 4.43
C LEU A 44 11.81 -19.40 3.80
N THR A 45 11.65 -20.53 4.50
CA THR A 45 10.54 -21.45 4.23
C THR A 45 9.20 -20.78 4.52
N LYS A 46 8.11 -21.36 4.00
CA LYS A 46 6.77 -20.79 4.17
C LYS A 46 6.36 -20.71 5.64
N ASP A 47 6.65 -21.76 6.40
CA ASP A 47 6.28 -21.85 7.82
C ASP A 47 7.08 -20.84 8.65
N GLN A 48 8.40 -20.76 8.43
CA GLN A 48 9.26 -19.76 9.08
C GLN A 48 8.82 -18.32 8.79
N PHE A 49 8.42 -18.05 7.54
CA PHE A 49 7.91 -16.72 7.17
C PHE A 49 6.58 -16.41 7.88
N VAL A 50 5.68 -17.39 8.02
CA VAL A 50 4.40 -17.23 8.73
C VAL A 50 4.64 -16.97 10.22
N ASP A 51 5.55 -17.71 10.84
CA ASP A 51 5.91 -17.53 12.25
C ASP A 51 6.47 -16.12 12.48
N GLU A 52 7.36 -15.67 11.62
CA GLU A 52 7.98 -14.35 11.70
C GLU A 52 6.97 -13.22 11.41
N LEU A 53 6.10 -13.40 10.43
CA LEU A 53 5.02 -12.45 10.13
C LEU A 53 4.05 -12.31 11.31
N ASN A 54 3.64 -13.43 11.92
CA ASN A 54 2.80 -13.41 13.11
C ASN A 54 3.55 -12.72 14.25
N HIS A 55 4.82 -13.06 14.49
CA HIS A 55 5.63 -12.41 15.52
C HIS A 55 5.60 -10.89 15.35
N CYS A 56 5.97 -10.37 14.17
CA CYS A 56 5.99 -8.92 13.89
C CYS A 56 4.62 -8.22 13.98
N MET A 57 3.51 -8.91 13.70
CA MET A 57 2.17 -8.36 13.87
C MET A 57 1.76 -8.23 15.34
N TYR A 58 2.34 -9.03 16.23
CA TYR A 58 2.01 -9.08 17.65
C TYR A 58 3.06 -8.40 18.56
N THR A 59 4.27 -8.10 18.08
CA THR A 59 5.27 -7.34 18.87
C THR A 59 4.94 -5.83 18.87
N GLU A 60 4.80 -5.24 20.06
CA GLU A 60 4.39 -3.83 20.28
C GLU A 60 5.51 -2.77 20.04
N GLU A 61 6.61 -3.12 19.36
CA GLU A 61 7.86 -2.34 19.46
C GLU A 61 7.97 -1.07 18.58
N ASP A 62 6.95 -0.72 17.78
CA ASP A 62 6.99 0.47 16.90
C ASP A 62 5.82 1.47 17.11
N GLN A 63 5.19 1.43 18.29
CA GLN A 63 4.23 2.48 18.66
C GLN A 63 4.96 3.76 19.06
N ILE A 64 4.88 4.80 18.23
CA ILE A 64 5.31 6.16 18.59
C ILE A 64 4.57 6.57 19.88
N ASP A 65 5.30 6.54 20.99
CA ASP A 65 4.84 6.76 22.37
C ASP A 65 4.03 8.07 22.53
N SER A 66 4.24 9.06 21.66
CA SER A 66 3.60 10.39 21.74
C SER A 66 2.19 10.48 21.13
N VAL A 67 1.94 9.78 20.01
CA VAL A 67 0.63 9.85 19.32
C VAL A 67 -0.38 8.95 20.01
N ASN A 68 0.06 7.77 20.43
CA ASN A 68 -0.81 6.82 21.13
C ASN A 68 -1.05 7.22 22.58
N LYS A 69 -0.10 7.80 23.33
CA LYS A 69 -0.40 8.34 24.67
C LYS A 69 -1.48 9.41 24.64
N THR A 70 -1.46 10.29 23.66
CA THR A 70 -2.47 11.34 23.56
C THR A 70 -3.83 10.73 23.25
N LEU A 71 -3.93 9.84 22.25
CA LEU A 71 -5.19 9.18 21.89
C LEU A 71 -5.75 8.28 23.01
N PHE A 72 -4.89 7.54 23.72
CA PHE A 72 -5.27 6.68 24.85
C PHE A 72 -5.52 7.44 26.16
N ALA A 73 -4.90 8.61 26.37
CA ALA A 73 -5.25 9.47 27.51
C ALA A 73 -6.68 10.02 27.37
N PHE A 74 -7.09 10.37 26.14
CA PHE A 74 -8.47 10.77 25.85
C PHE A 74 -9.47 9.60 25.98
N SER A 75 -9.05 8.35 25.76
CA SER A 75 -9.93 7.18 25.95
C SER A 75 -10.17 6.82 27.42
N LYS A 76 -9.41 7.39 28.37
CA LYS A 76 -9.65 7.23 29.82
C LYS A 76 -10.67 8.23 30.39
N LEU A 77 -11.15 9.19 29.59
CA LEU A 77 -12.30 10.00 30.01
C LEU A 77 -13.57 9.15 29.96
N PRO A 78 -14.33 9.04 31.08
CA PRO A 78 -15.47 8.13 31.20
C PRO A 78 -16.62 8.40 30.21
N PHE A 79 -16.64 9.58 29.56
CA PHE A 79 -17.61 9.93 28.52
C PHE A 79 -17.18 9.54 27.09
N ILE A 80 -15.89 9.32 26.82
CA ILE A 80 -15.36 9.01 25.47
C ILE A 80 -15.18 7.49 25.28
N ALA A 81 -14.87 6.75 26.36
CA ALA A 81 -14.60 5.31 26.34
C ALA A 81 -15.73 4.46 25.73
N LYS A 82 -16.99 4.91 25.81
CA LYS A 82 -18.15 4.14 25.35
C LYS A 82 -18.34 4.14 23.82
N LYS A 83 -17.63 4.99 23.08
CA LYS A 83 -17.76 5.13 21.62
C LYS A 83 -16.59 4.53 20.82
N LEU A 84 -15.54 4.08 21.51
CA LEU A 84 -14.45 3.31 20.88
C LEU A 84 -14.83 1.83 20.96
N GLY A 85 -15.04 1.20 19.80
CA GLY A 85 -15.32 -0.24 19.70
C GLY A 85 -14.18 -1.10 20.26
N PRO A 86 -14.32 -2.44 20.24
CA PRO A 86 -13.28 -3.34 20.72
C PRO A 86 -11.94 -3.03 20.06
N THR A 87 -10.85 -3.11 20.84
CA THR A 87 -9.49 -2.98 20.33
C THR A 87 -9.30 -3.99 19.20
N PRO A 88 -9.05 -3.55 17.96
CA PRO A 88 -8.92 -4.46 16.85
C PRO A 88 -7.64 -5.28 17.03
N GLN A 89 -7.79 -6.60 17.23
CA GLN A 89 -6.66 -7.51 17.33
C GLN A 89 -6.09 -7.79 15.93
N PRO A 90 -4.76 -7.89 15.79
CA PRO A 90 -4.15 -8.30 14.54
C PRO A 90 -4.69 -9.68 14.11
N PRO A 91 -5.04 -9.88 12.83
CA PRO A 91 -5.51 -11.17 12.37
C PRO A 91 -4.35 -12.18 12.39
N HIS A 92 -4.63 -13.40 12.83
CA HIS A 92 -3.63 -14.46 12.84
C HIS A 92 -3.46 -15.04 11.43
N VAL A 93 -2.22 -15.08 10.95
CA VAL A 93 -1.87 -15.68 9.66
C VAL A 93 -1.77 -17.19 9.81
N ILE A 94 -2.51 -17.93 8.97
CA ILE A 94 -2.55 -19.40 9.00
C ILE A 94 -1.54 -19.97 8.02
N SER A 95 -1.51 -19.45 6.79
CA SER A 95 -0.68 -20.00 5.72
C SER A 95 -0.49 -19.02 4.57
N LEU A 96 0.51 -19.31 3.73
CA LEU A 96 0.71 -18.65 2.44
C LEU A 96 0.02 -19.43 1.32
N GLN A 97 -0.61 -18.71 0.40
CA GLN A 97 -1.13 -19.31 -0.83
C GLN A 97 0.02 -19.49 -1.82
N GLY A 98 0.40 -20.74 -2.12
CA GLY A 98 1.45 -21.04 -3.08
C GLY A 98 2.81 -20.45 -2.69
N ASP A 99 3.62 -20.07 -3.68
CA ASP A 99 4.83 -19.23 -3.47
C ASP A 99 4.62 -17.86 -4.13
N THR A 100 3.65 -17.12 -3.60
CA THR A 100 3.23 -15.81 -4.12
C THR A 100 4.02 -14.65 -3.51
N ARG A 101 5.17 -14.93 -2.88
CA ARG A 101 6.01 -13.91 -2.26
C ARG A 101 6.88 -13.27 -3.34
N ALA A 102 6.91 -11.95 -3.35
CA ALA A 102 7.74 -11.18 -4.25
C ALA A 102 8.20 -9.90 -3.55
N ALA A 103 9.39 -9.43 -3.90
CA ALA A 103 9.91 -8.14 -3.46
C ALA A 103 10.12 -7.23 -4.66
N PHE A 104 9.73 -5.98 -4.50
CA PHE A 104 9.91 -4.94 -5.50
C PHE A 104 10.56 -3.73 -4.83
N PRO A 105 11.54 -3.08 -5.47
CA PRO A 105 12.17 -1.91 -4.90
C PRO A 105 11.14 -0.78 -4.79
N LEU A 106 10.93 -0.31 -3.56
CA LEU A 106 10.11 0.86 -3.30
C LEU A 106 10.95 2.10 -3.56
N GLY A 107 10.40 3.03 -4.34
CA GLY A 107 11.08 4.28 -4.66
C GLY A 107 10.08 5.41 -4.84
N PHE A 108 10.43 6.58 -4.34
CA PHE A 108 9.77 7.81 -4.74
C PHE A 108 10.48 8.30 -6.01
N ALA A 109 9.75 8.39 -7.11
CA ALA A 109 10.28 8.93 -8.35
C ALA A 109 9.25 9.87 -8.97
N HIS A 110 9.72 10.94 -9.57
CA HIS A 110 8.87 11.87 -10.31
C HIS A 110 9.67 12.37 -11.50
N SER A 111 9.13 12.21 -12.70
CA SER A 111 9.75 12.77 -13.90
C SER A 111 9.70 14.30 -13.84
N HIS A 112 10.74 14.98 -14.31
CA HIS A 112 10.68 16.43 -14.48
C HIS A 112 9.78 16.84 -15.65
N THR A 113 9.58 15.94 -16.60
CA THR A 113 8.85 16.21 -17.83
C THR A 113 7.98 15.02 -18.19
N TYR A 114 6.68 15.29 -18.30
CA TYR A 114 5.66 14.26 -18.52
C TYR A 114 5.29 14.10 -19.99
N VAL A 115 5.61 15.08 -20.81
CA VAL A 115 5.24 15.11 -22.24
C VAL A 115 6.43 15.54 -23.09
N GLY A 116 6.55 14.92 -24.25
CA GLY A 116 7.50 15.27 -25.30
C GLY A 116 6.80 15.29 -26.66
N LEU A 117 7.52 15.64 -27.72
CA LEU A 117 6.94 15.59 -29.07
C LEU A 117 6.42 14.19 -29.36
N ARG A 118 5.10 14.09 -29.61
CA ARG A 118 4.39 12.82 -29.87
C ARG A 118 4.58 11.76 -28.77
N CYS A 119 4.84 12.16 -27.53
CA CYS A 119 5.09 11.24 -26.41
C CYS A 119 4.50 11.76 -25.10
N ALA A 120 3.93 10.87 -24.30
CA ALA A 120 3.49 11.17 -22.94
C ALA A 120 3.88 10.02 -22.01
N LEU A 121 4.34 10.38 -20.80
CA LEU A 121 4.60 9.45 -19.71
C LEU A 121 3.37 9.43 -18.79
N ILE A 122 2.94 8.24 -18.39
CA ILE A 122 1.80 8.02 -17.48
C ILE A 122 2.13 6.91 -16.47
N GLY A 123 1.45 6.93 -15.32
CA GLY A 123 1.64 5.96 -14.23
C GLY A 123 3.09 5.90 -13.75
N ASP A 124 3.59 4.70 -13.47
CA ASP A 124 4.95 4.44 -12.95
C ASP A 124 6.09 5.02 -13.82
N ALA A 125 5.85 5.24 -15.12
CA ALA A 125 6.81 5.89 -16.01
C ALA A 125 6.95 7.40 -15.73
N ALA A 126 5.92 8.02 -15.18
CA ALA A 126 5.87 9.44 -14.87
C ALA A 126 6.06 9.73 -13.37
N HIS A 127 5.46 8.91 -12.51
CA HIS A 127 5.57 9.03 -11.05
C HIS A 127 5.49 7.67 -10.36
N ARG A 128 6.32 7.50 -9.34
CA ARG A 128 6.23 6.41 -8.35
C ARG A 128 6.05 7.05 -6.98
N THR A 129 4.96 6.73 -6.32
CA THR A 129 4.60 7.29 -5.01
C THR A 129 4.79 6.27 -3.89
N HIS A 130 4.79 6.74 -2.63
CA HIS A 130 4.93 5.86 -1.47
C HIS A 130 3.79 4.82 -1.45
N PRO A 131 4.07 3.53 -1.20
CA PRO A 131 3.08 2.46 -1.24
C PRO A 131 2.18 2.49 0.01
N LEU A 132 1.24 3.44 0.06
CA LEU A 132 0.11 3.39 1.00
C LEU A 132 -1.09 2.79 0.26
N GLY A 133 -1.16 1.46 0.17
CA GLY A 133 -2.41 0.75 -0.16
C GLY A 133 -2.88 0.85 -1.62
N GLY A 134 -2.00 0.62 -2.60
CA GLY A 134 -2.43 0.47 -4.00
C GLY A 134 -2.76 1.79 -4.72
N GLN A 135 -2.25 2.93 -4.23
CA GLN A 135 -2.48 4.23 -4.89
C GLN A 135 -1.88 4.36 -6.29
N GLY A 136 -0.85 3.57 -6.64
CA GLY A 136 -0.19 3.65 -7.94
C GLY A 136 -1.15 3.42 -9.12
N VAL A 137 -2.01 2.40 -9.03
CA VAL A 137 -2.99 2.11 -10.11
C VAL A 137 -4.04 3.20 -10.23
N ASN A 138 -4.50 3.76 -9.10
CA ASN A 138 -5.50 4.83 -9.10
C ASN A 138 -4.95 6.10 -9.75
N LEU A 139 -3.68 6.44 -9.47
CA LEU A 139 -3.00 7.56 -10.10
C LEU A 139 -2.81 7.31 -11.61
N GLY A 140 -2.36 6.12 -12.00
CA GLY A 140 -2.21 5.75 -13.41
C GLY A 140 -3.54 5.77 -14.20
N TRP A 141 -4.64 5.35 -13.59
CA TRP A 141 -5.98 5.47 -14.22
C TRP A 141 -6.39 6.91 -14.43
N ASN A 142 -6.09 7.79 -13.47
CA ASN A 142 -6.36 9.21 -13.63
C ASN A 142 -5.53 9.83 -14.77
N ASP A 143 -4.26 9.43 -14.92
CA ASP A 143 -3.42 9.86 -16.05
C ASP A 143 -4.03 9.44 -17.39
N VAL A 144 -4.48 8.18 -17.50
CA VAL A 144 -5.16 7.67 -18.71
C VAL A 144 -6.44 8.46 -19.00
N ALA A 145 -7.25 8.74 -17.97
CA ALA A 145 -8.48 9.51 -18.13
C ALA A 145 -8.22 10.92 -18.63
N ILE A 146 -7.20 11.59 -18.08
CA ILE A 146 -6.79 12.94 -18.51
C ILE A 146 -6.23 12.90 -19.94
N LEU A 147 -5.33 11.97 -20.25
CA LEU A 147 -4.73 11.83 -21.57
C LEU A 147 -5.80 11.58 -22.64
N ASN A 148 -6.74 10.66 -22.37
CA ASN A 148 -7.86 10.39 -23.27
C ASN A 148 -8.71 11.64 -23.52
N ARG A 149 -9.00 12.42 -22.47
CA ARG A 149 -9.77 13.66 -22.59
C ARG A 149 -9.07 14.70 -23.47
N VAL A 150 -7.76 14.89 -23.27
CA VAL A 150 -6.95 15.85 -24.04
C VAL A 150 -6.87 15.43 -25.51
N LEU A 151 -6.56 14.15 -25.77
CA LEU A 151 -6.47 13.62 -27.14
C LEU A 151 -7.82 13.69 -27.87
N THR A 152 -8.92 13.36 -27.21
CA THR A 152 -10.27 13.42 -27.80
C THR A 152 -10.62 14.86 -28.21
N ARG A 153 -10.26 15.83 -27.38
CA ARG A 153 -10.46 17.26 -27.68
C ARG A 153 -9.62 17.67 -28.90
N ALA A 154 -8.33 17.29 -28.94
CA ALA A 154 -7.43 17.60 -30.05
C ALA A 154 -7.95 17.07 -31.39
N VAL A 155 -8.45 15.83 -31.41
CA VAL A 155 -9.08 15.28 -32.62
C VAL A 155 -10.30 16.10 -33.03
N SER A 156 -11.14 16.50 -32.07
CA SER A 156 -12.38 17.24 -32.35
C SER A 156 -12.10 18.64 -32.93
N ASP A 157 -11.03 19.28 -32.46
CA ASP A 157 -10.63 20.62 -32.90
C ASP A 157 -9.73 20.58 -34.16
N GLY A 158 -9.38 19.39 -34.66
CA GLY A 158 -8.47 19.21 -35.81
C GLY A 158 -7.01 19.56 -35.51
N ALA A 159 -6.60 19.52 -34.24
CA ALA A 159 -5.25 19.83 -33.82
C ALA A 159 -4.26 18.65 -33.99
N ASP A 160 -2.96 18.94 -34.04
CA ASP A 160 -1.92 17.90 -34.05
C ASP A 160 -1.80 17.26 -32.66
N LEU A 161 -2.10 15.97 -32.57
CA LEU A 161 -1.99 15.15 -31.35
C LEU A 161 -0.57 15.09 -30.76
N GLY A 162 0.43 15.42 -31.57
CA GLY A 162 1.84 15.45 -31.18
C GLY A 162 2.34 16.77 -30.61
N ALA A 163 1.52 17.82 -30.65
CA ALA A 163 1.91 19.16 -30.26
C ALA A 163 1.92 19.31 -28.73
N LEU A 164 2.90 20.05 -28.21
CA LEU A 164 3.05 20.31 -26.77
C LEU A 164 2.14 21.43 -26.25
N THR A 165 1.52 22.19 -27.14
CA THR A 165 0.81 23.44 -26.83
C THR A 165 -0.67 23.37 -27.17
N TYR A 166 -1.26 22.17 -27.12
CA TYR A 166 -2.68 21.98 -27.36
C TYR A 166 -3.52 22.32 -26.12
#